data_AF-A0A7V8EJ07-F1
#
_entry.id   AF-A0A7V8EJ07-F1
#
_cell.length_a   1.000
_cell.length_b   1.000
_cell.length_c   1.000
_cell.angle_alpha   90.00
_cell.angle_beta   90.00
_cell.angle_gamma   90.00
#
_symmetry.space_group_name_H-M   'P 1'
#
loop_
_entity.id
_entity.type
_entity.pdbx_description
1 polymer ?
#
loop_
_entity_poly.entity_id
_entity_poly.type
_entity_poly.pdbx_seq_one_letter_code
_entity_poly.pdbx_strand_id
1 'polypeptide(L)'
;MSAVTEEDQFIWGMPSGTPLVCILDMLEDEVGERLFTAEGHYSVTSMHPIAVPAYVQVVNDFGVPLVLDGKQLKKHFERGSVHRNQQNGGGHA
;
A
#
# COMPACT_ATOMS: atom_id res chain seq x y z
N MET A 1 -8.24 -10.70 24.15
CA MET A 1 -7.00 -10.55 23.35
C MET A 1 -7.45 -10.47 21.91
N SER A 2 -7.34 -9.31 21.26
CA SER A 2 -7.66 -9.19 19.84
C SER A 2 -6.66 -10.06 19.07
N ALA A 3 -7.14 -11.11 18.40
CA ALA A 3 -6.30 -12.00 17.64
C ALA A 3 -5.70 -11.21 16.47
N VAL A 4 -4.38 -11.24 16.33
CA VAL A 4 -3.67 -10.67 15.18
C VAL A 4 -4.12 -11.45 13.93
N THR A 5 -4.70 -10.77 12.96
CA THR A 5 -5.15 -11.38 11.71
C THR A 5 -4.02 -11.46 10.68
N GLU A 6 -4.21 -12.23 9.61
CA GLU A 6 -3.29 -12.24 8.48
C GLU A 6 -3.24 -10.88 7.77
N GLU A 7 -4.32 -10.10 7.84
CA GLU A 7 -4.38 -8.73 7.33
C GLU A 7 -3.48 -7.80 8.15
N ASP A 8 -3.47 -7.92 9.47
CA ASP A 8 -2.58 -7.14 10.34
C ASP A 8 -1.11 -7.47 10.04
N GLN A 9 -0.77 -8.76 9.87
CA GLN A 9 0.58 -9.18 9.50
C GLN A 9 1.00 -8.64 8.12
N PHE A 10 0.06 -8.55 7.19
CA PHE A 10 0.30 -7.97 5.86
C PHE A 10 0.63 -6.48 5.95
N ILE A 11 -0.12 -5.73 6.77
CA ILE A 11 0.16 -4.31 7.08
C ILE A 11 1.56 -4.18 7.68
N TRP A 12 1.93 -5.03 8.64
CA TRP A 12 3.25 -4.98 9.29
C TRP A 12 4.40 -5.18 8.31
N GLY A 13 4.16 -5.88 7.19
CA GLY A 13 5.10 -6.03 6.11
C GLY A 13 5.30 -4.77 5.25
N MET A 14 4.46 -3.74 5.37
CA MET A 14 4.42 -2.56 4.51
C MET A 14 4.85 -1.28 5.23
N PRO A 15 6.16 -1.07 5.48
CA PRO A 15 6.64 0.19 6.04
C PRO A 15 6.35 1.38 5.12
N SER A 16 6.41 2.59 5.67
CA SER A 16 6.38 3.82 4.88
C SER A 16 7.45 3.81 3.79
N GLY A 17 7.09 4.31 2.61
CA GLY A 17 7.89 4.23 1.39
C GLY A 17 7.75 2.90 0.64
N THR A 18 6.95 1.94 1.13
CA THR A 18 6.65 0.73 0.35
C THR A 18 5.85 1.10 -0.90
N PRO A 19 6.35 0.77 -2.11
CA PRO A 19 5.58 0.96 -3.34
C PRO A 19 4.38 0.03 -3.38
N LEU A 20 3.27 0.55 -3.88
CA LEU A 20 2.05 -0.20 -4.12
C LEU A 20 1.64 0.01 -5.57
N VAL A 21 1.22 -1.06 -6.23
CA VAL A 21 0.60 -0.99 -7.55
C VAL A 21 -0.86 -1.34 -7.37
N CYS A 22 -1.74 -0.42 -7.72
CA CYS A 22 -3.17 -0.69 -7.73
C CYS A 22 -3.47 -1.66 -8.87
N ILE A 23 -4.01 -2.83 -8.57
CA ILE A 23 -4.36 -3.85 -9.57
C ILE A 23 -5.83 -3.78 -9.99
N LEU A 24 -6.65 -3.11 -9.19
CA LEU A 24 -8.09 -3.00 -9.41
C LEU A 24 -8.54 -1.62 -8.97
N ASP A 25 -9.31 -0.95 -9.83
CA ASP A 25 -9.87 0.36 -9.49
C ASP A 25 -10.60 0.32 -8.15
N MET A 26 -10.39 1.36 -7.37
CA MET A 26 -11.06 1.54 -6.10
C MET A 26 -11.91 2.80 -6.20
N LEU A 27 -13.21 2.61 -6.05
CA LEU A 27 -14.20 3.67 -6.08
C LEU A 27 -14.62 4.00 -4.64
N GLU A 28 -14.97 5.26 -4.41
CA GLU A 28 -15.66 5.67 -3.20
C GLU A 28 -17.11 5.18 -3.25
N ASP A 29 -17.52 4.38 -2.25
CA ASP A 29 -18.80 3.65 -2.23
C ASP A 29 -20.03 4.57 -2.39
N GLU A 30 -19.95 5.81 -1.87
CA GLU A 30 -21.10 6.73 -1.84
C GLU A 30 -21.23 7.62 -3.08
N VAL A 31 -20.13 7.91 -3.77
CA VAL A 31 -20.11 8.90 -4.87
C VAL A 31 -19.75 8.26 -6.21
N GLY A 32 -19.18 7.05 -6.20
CA GLY A 32 -18.63 6.40 -7.39
C GLY A 32 -17.38 7.11 -7.93
N GLU A 33 -16.79 8.02 -7.15
CA GLU A 33 -15.55 8.70 -7.51
C GLU A 33 -14.38 7.74 -7.41
N ARG A 34 -13.54 7.72 -8.44
CA ARG A 34 -12.38 6.82 -8.48
C ARG A 34 -11.29 7.35 -7.56
N LEU A 35 -11.07 6.68 -6.44
CA LEU A 35 -10.01 7.00 -5.49
C LEU A 35 -8.65 6.52 -6.01
N PHE A 36 -8.59 5.28 -6.49
CA PHE A 36 -7.37 4.70 -7.04
C PHE A 36 -7.62 4.13 -8.43
N THR A 37 -6.67 4.39 -9.32
CA THR A 37 -6.68 3.92 -10.70
C THR A 37 -5.90 2.62 -10.81
N ALA A 38 -6.48 1.62 -11.48
CA ALA A 38 -5.77 0.39 -11.81
C ALA A 38 -4.49 0.69 -12.61
N GLU A 39 -3.45 -0.10 -12.38
CA GLU A 39 -2.07 0.13 -12.84
C GLU A 39 -1.40 1.40 -12.28
N GLY A 40 -2.08 2.14 -11.41
CA GLY A 40 -1.54 3.30 -10.72
C GLY A 40 -0.44 2.90 -9.73
N HIS A 41 0.61 3.71 -9.67
CA HIS A 41 1.72 3.53 -8.76
C HIS A 41 1.57 4.46 -7.56
N TYR A 42 1.41 3.88 -6.38
CA TYR A 42 1.24 4.59 -5.12
C TYR A 42 2.32 4.18 -4.13
N SER A 43 2.35 4.84 -2.98
CA SER A 43 3.31 4.51 -1.92
C SER A 43 2.67 4.71 -0.56
N VAL A 44 3.02 3.83 0.36
CA VAL A 44 2.61 3.96 1.77
C VAL A 44 3.26 5.20 2.35
N THR A 45 2.47 6.14 2.84
CA THR A 45 2.97 7.34 3.51
C THR A 45 3.23 7.09 4.99
N SER A 46 2.31 6.39 5.65
CA SER A 46 2.38 6.07 7.08
C SER A 46 1.80 4.68 7.34
N MET A 47 2.31 3.99 8.36
CA MET A 47 1.80 2.69 8.80
C MET A 47 1.37 2.75 10.27
N HIS A 48 0.24 2.12 10.60
CA HIS A 48 -0.30 2.08 11.96
C HIS A 48 -0.55 0.62 12.39
N PRO A 49 0.52 -0.09 12.79
CA PRO A 49 0.46 -1.52 13.08
C PRO A 49 -0.17 -1.83 14.43
N ILE A 50 -0.25 -0.83 15.32
CA ILE A 50 -0.85 -0.91 16.67
C ILE A 50 -2.33 -0.54 16.70
N ALA A 51 -2.88 -0.05 15.58
CA ALA A 51 -4.31 0.22 15.46
C ALA A 51 -5.09 -1.10 15.39
N VAL A 52 -6.35 -1.09 15.81
CA VAL A 52 -7.23 -2.27 15.78
C VAL A 52 -8.52 -1.91 15.02
N PRO A 53 -8.67 -2.33 13.75
CA PRO A 53 -7.72 -3.10 12.93
C PRO A 53 -6.48 -2.28 12.49
N ALA A 54 -5.38 -2.95 12.15
CA ALA A 54 -4.20 -2.28 11.61
C ALA A 54 -4.48 -1.70 10.21
N TYR A 55 -3.86 -0.56 9.91
CA TYR A 55 -4.05 0.14 8.64
C TYR A 55 -2.79 0.87 8.19
N VAL A 56 -2.76 1.25 6.90
CA VAL A 56 -1.77 2.17 6.33
C VAL A 56 -2.46 3.40 5.76
N GLN A 57 -1.68 4.46 5.56
CA GLN A 57 -2.11 5.59 4.74
C GLN A 57 -1.40 5.56 3.39
N VAL A 58 -2.17 5.86 2.35
CA VAL A 58 -1.71 5.96 0.96
C VAL A 58 -2.33 7.21 0.36
N VAL A 59 -1.54 7.98 -0.39
CA VAL A 59 -2.04 9.15 -1.10
C VAL A 59 -2.64 8.71 -2.43
N ASN A 60 -3.86 9.16 -2.71
CA ASN A 60 -4.61 8.80 -3.90
C ASN A 60 -4.22 9.68 -5.12
N ASP A 61 -4.88 9.48 -6.28
CA ASP A 61 -4.61 10.26 -7.51
C ASP A 61 -4.84 11.77 -7.35
N PHE A 62 -5.67 12.17 -6.38
CA PHE A 62 -5.99 13.58 -6.10
C PHE A 62 -5.08 14.21 -5.05
N GLY A 63 -4.05 13.50 -4.57
CA GLY A 63 -3.18 13.98 -3.51
C GLY A 63 -3.80 13.92 -2.11
N VAL A 64 -4.92 13.21 -1.95
CA VAL A 64 -5.63 13.05 -0.68
C VAL A 64 -5.13 11.79 0.04
N PRO A 65 -4.68 11.90 1.30
CA PRO A 65 -4.30 10.73 2.10
C PRO A 65 -5.55 9.93 2.49
N LEU A 66 -5.59 8.67 2.08
CA LEU A 66 -6.63 7.72 2.43
C LEU A 66 -6.08 6.63 3.34
N VAL A 67 -6.94 6.17 4.25
CA VAL A 67 -6.64 5.04 5.14
C VAL A 67 -7.09 3.77 4.45
N LEU A 68 -6.17 2.80 4.32
CA LEU A 68 -6.44 1.48 3.77
C LEU A 68 -6.18 0.41 4.82
N ASP A 69 -7.17 -0.44 5.04
CA ASP A 69 -7.04 -1.63 5.85
C ASP A 69 -6.41 -2.79 5.07
N GLY A 70 -6.02 -3.85 5.78
CA GLY A 70 -5.35 -4.99 5.16
C GLY A 70 -6.22 -5.76 4.16
N LYS A 71 -7.56 -5.71 4.25
CA LYS A 71 -8.47 -6.34 3.27
C LYS A 71 -8.49 -5.54 1.98
N GLN A 72 -8.62 -4.22 2.09
CA GLN A 72 -8.60 -3.32 0.93
C GLN A 72 -7.27 -3.42 0.19
N LEU A 73 -6.16 -3.42 0.93
CA LEU A 73 -4.83 -3.62 0.36
C LEU A 73 -4.71 -4.95 -0.36
N LYS A 74 -5.06 -6.08 0.28
CA LYS A 74 -5.00 -7.41 -0.36
C LYS A 74 -5.88 -7.53 -1.60
N LYS A 75 -6.99 -6.80 -1.66
CA LYS A 75 -7.98 -6.88 -2.75
C LYS A 75 -7.63 -5.98 -3.94
N HIS A 76 -7.12 -4.77 -3.68
CA HIS A 76 -6.95 -3.75 -4.71
C HIS A 76 -5.49 -3.41 -5.02
N PHE A 77 -4.55 -3.83 -4.18
CA PHE A 77 -3.13 -3.48 -4.34
C PHE A 77 -2.23 -4.71 -4.31
N GLU A 78 -1.20 -4.66 -5.14
CA GLU A 78 -0.03 -5.53 -5.04
C GLU A 78 1.17 -4.73 -4.55
N ARG A 79 2.09 -5.42 -3.88
CA ARG A 79 3.37 -4.84 -3.50
C ARG A 79 4.14 -4.61 -4.80
N GLY A 80 4.33 -3.36 -5.16
CA GLY A 80 5.20 -3.02 -6.27
C GLY A 80 6.58 -3.57 -5.96
N SER A 81 7.10 -4.44 -6.80
CA SER A 81 8.55 -4.61 -6.78
C SER A 81 9.09 -3.29 -7.28
N VAL A 82 9.64 -2.43 -6.40
CA VAL A 82 10.72 -1.58 -6.90
C VAL A 82 11.70 -2.61 -7.43
N HIS A 83 11.81 -2.75 -8.74
CA HIS A 83 13.01 -3.31 -9.30
C HIS A 83 14.09 -2.40 -8.74
N ARG A 84 14.68 -2.82 -7.63
CA ARG A 84 15.91 -2.28 -7.10
C ARG A 84 16.91 -2.67 -8.18
N ASN A 85 16.94 -1.88 -9.24
CA ASN A 85 17.95 -1.93 -10.27
C ASN A 85 19.22 -1.40 -9.60
N GLN A 86 19.76 -2.19 -8.68
CA GLN A 86 21.12 -2.06 -8.19
C GLN A 86 22.02 -2.73 -9.22
N GLN A 87 21.99 -2.18 -10.45
CA GLN A 87 23.11 -2.25 -11.36
C GLN A 87 23.92 -0.97 -11.16
N ASN A 88 25.02 -1.07 -10.39
CA ASN A 88 26.39 -0.69 -10.78
C ASN A 88 27.28 -0.09 -9.67
N GLY A 89 28.49 -0.66 -9.59
CA GLY A 89 29.72 -0.05 -9.05
C GLY A 89 30.29 -0.78 -7.83
N GLY A 90 31.38 -1.54 -7.88
CA GLY A 90 32.31 -1.85 -8.97
C GLY A 90 33.28 -2.94 -8.53
N GLY A 91 33.82 -3.67 -9.50
CA GLY A 91 35.03 -4.44 -9.28
C GLY A 91 36.18 -3.48 -8.95
N HIS A 92 36.94 -3.81 -7.92
CA HIS A 92 38.30 -3.34 -7.79
C HIS A 92 39.18 -4.56 -7.49
N ALA A 93 40.30 -4.55 -8.21
CA ALA A 93 41.36 -5.55 -8.34
C ALA A 93 41.89 -6.13 -7.02
#